data_AF-A0A8S9YUS8-F1
#
_entry.id   AF-A0A8S9YUS8-F1
#
_cell.length_a   1.000
_cell.length_b   1.000
_cell.length_c   1.000
_cell.angle_alpha   90.00
_cell.angle_beta   90.00
_cell.angle_gamma   90.00
#
_symmetry.space_group_name_H-M   'P 1'
#
loop_
_entity.id
_entity.type
_entity.pdbx_description
1 polymer ?
#
loop_
_entity_poly.entity_id
_entity_poly.type
_entity_poly.pdbx_seq_one_letter_code
_entity_poly.pdbx_strand_id
1 'polypeptide(L)'
;MFAADIAQLHDRVAWLSRALRDSLRRLDLDMSLSAQPSYRGPTLDKALLRIVFSGCVVTTAFIPYSGKELYVAQVGDCGAVLGSFIPPPASAAATPQLPPSTYSPLDWKAELLVEPHNSENEADVQRLKSSHPVHESDFVIRDDRLLGELMPLRAFGDIRFKWPAEELKHVARLLDLPPNYPIMPSFYSTPPYLYSTPQVVWRPLVQHRDHFLILATDGLWDMLSAKEAVNVVAQHWYDYDCNPSLCGPGDTAATRLIRTALGGDTMDPQRISAHFSMPATVARYYRDDISVIVVYLPTSFPSRT
;
A
#
# COMPACT_ATOMS: atom_id res chain seq x y z
N MET A 1 2.10 33.50 19.76
CA MET A 1 2.78 33.07 18.54
C MET A 1 2.60 31.56 18.35
N PHE A 2 3.10 30.71 19.25
CA PHE A 2 2.97 29.24 19.18
C PHE A 2 1.57 28.66 18.96
N ALA A 3 0.52 29.19 19.60
CA ALA A 3 -0.85 28.66 19.43
C ALA A 3 -1.42 28.87 18.02
N ALA A 4 -1.07 29.99 17.36
CA ALA A 4 -1.53 30.29 16.01
C ALA A 4 -0.82 29.39 14.98
N ASP A 5 0.48 29.12 15.19
CA ASP A 5 1.28 28.25 14.33
C ASP A 5 0.80 26.79 14.41
N ILE A 6 0.43 26.31 15.60
CA ILE A 6 -0.13 24.97 15.79
C ILE A 6 -1.51 24.84 15.13
N ALA A 7 -2.38 25.84 15.29
CA ALA A 7 -3.70 25.84 14.65
C ALA A 7 -3.57 25.81 13.11
N GLN A 8 -2.67 26.62 12.56
CA GLN A 8 -2.41 26.63 11.12
C GLN A 8 -1.86 25.30 10.61
N LEU A 9 -0.96 24.65 11.35
CA LEU A 9 -0.46 23.32 11.01
C LEU A 9 -1.60 22.29 11.03
N HIS A 10 -2.40 22.28 12.09
CA HIS A 10 -3.54 21.38 12.23
C HIS A 10 -4.51 21.52 11.06
N ASP A 11 -4.90 22.75 10.72
CA ASP A 11 -5.85 23.01 9.64
C ASP A 11 -5.30 22.58 8.28
N ARG A 12 -4.01 22.81 8.03
CA ARG A 12 -3.32 22.37 6.82
C ARG A 12 -3.29 20.84 6.72
N VAL A 13 -2.85 20.15 7.77
CA VAL A 13 -2.77 18.68 7.81
C VAL A 13 -4.17 18.08 7.64
N ALA A 14 -5.16 18.60 8.35
CA ALA A 14 -6.54 18.13 8.27
C ALA A 14 -7.14 18.37 6.88
N TRP A 15 -6.87 19.52 6.25
CA TRP A 15 -7.35 19.82 4.91
C TRP A 15 -6.71 18.89 3.87
N LEU A 16 -5.39 18.75 3.88
CA LEU A 16 -4.67 17.95 2.90
C LEU A 16 -4.99 16.45 3.04
N SER A 17 -5.07 15.94 4.28
CA SER A 17 -5.48 14.55 4.53
C SER A 17 -6.90 14.27 4.03
N ARG A 18 -7.83 15.23 4.18
CA ARG A 18 -9.17 15.13 3.60
C ARG A 18 -9.13 15.16 2.08
N ALA A 19 -8.36 16.06 1.47
CA ALA A 19 -8.24 16.17 0.02
C ALA A 19 -7.66 14.88 -0.61
N LEU A 20 -6.64 14.27 0.01
CA LEU A 20 -6.11 12.97 -0.41
C LEU A 20 -7.18 11.88 -0.28
N ARG A 21 -7.87 11.82 0.87
CA ARG A 21 -8.90 10.82 1.09
C ARG A 21 -10.06 10.92 0.10
N ASP A 22 -10.55 12.14 -0.08
CA ASP A 22 -11.74 12.41 -0.89
C ASP A 22 -11.43 12.27 -2.39
N SER A 23 -10.20 12.59 -2.84
CA SER A 23 -9.80 12.39 -4.25
C SER A 23 -9.71 10.92 -4.64
N LEU A 24 -9.09 10.07 -3.80
CA LEU A 24 -9.07 8.62 -4.01
C LEU A 24 -10.48 8.02 -4.01
N ARG A 25 -11.30 8.36 -3.01
CA ARG A 25 -12.69 7.89 -2.94
C ARG A 25 -13.51 8.36 -4.15
N ARG A 26 -13.29 9.59 -4.61
CA ARG A 26 -14.00 10.16 -5.75
C ARG A 26 -13.66 9.43 -7.05
N LEU A 27 -12.39 9.08 -7.26
CA LEU A 27 -11.97 8.31 -8.42
C LEU A 27 -12.72 6.98 -8.54
N ASP A 28 -12.82 6.21 -7.45
CA ASP A 28 -13.56 4.93 -7.44
C ASP A 28 -15.05 5.13 -7.74
N LEU A 29 -15.65 6.16 -7.15
CA LEU A 29 -17.05 6.51 -7.39
C LEU A 29 -17.30 6.90 -8.85
N ASP A 30 -16.44 7.74 -9.43
CA ASP A 30 -16.60 8.18 -10.82
C ASP A 30 -16.42 7.02 -11.81
N MET A 31 -15.47 6.11 -11.57
CA MET A 31 -15.33 4.88 -12.36
C MET A 31 -16.58 4.01 -12.26
N SER A 32 -17.08 3.80 -11.04
CA SER A 32 -18.30 3.02 -10.78
C SER A 32 -19.53 3.61 -11.48
N LEU A 33 -19.81 4.90 -11.28
CA LEU A 33 -20.98 5.57 -11.86
C LEU A 33 -20.90 5.60 -13.40
N SER A 34 -19.71 5.77 -13.96
CA SER A 34 -19.50 5.77 -15.41
C SER A 34 -19.74 4.39 -16.02
N ALA A 35 -19.51 3.31 -15.26
CA ALA A 35 -19.71 1.94 -15.70
C ALA A 35 -21.16 1.46 -15.57
N GLN A 36 -21.95 2.10 -14.70
CA GLN A 36 -23.35 1.75 -14.53
C GLN A 36 -24.11 1.97 -15.85
N PRO A 37 -24.92 0.99 -16.30
CA PRO A 37 -25.82 1.20 -17.41
C PRO A 37 -26.77 2.37 -17.06
N SER A 38 -26.47 3.56 -17.58
CA SER A 38 -27.26 4.74 -17.28
C SER A 38 -28.65 4.60 -17.93
N TYR A 39 -29.63 5.35 -17.42
CA TYR A 39 -30.94 5.60 -18.07
C TYR A 39 -30.87 6.06 -19.54
N ARG A 40 -29.67 6.31 -20.10
CA ARG A 40 -29.40 6.82 -21.45
C ARG A 40 -29.38 5.75 -22.55
N GLY A 41 -29.52 4.47 -22.21
CA GLY A 41 -29.70 3.40 -23.21
C GLY A 41 -29.05 2.08 -22.81
N PRO A 42 -29.33 0.99 -23.55
CA PRO A 42 -28.89 -0.37 -23.20
C PRO A 42 -27.41 -0.66 -23.53
N THR A 43 -26.65 0.34 -24.01
CA THR A 43 -25.27 0.14 -24.44
C THR A 43 -24.32 0.15 -23.25
N LEU A 44 -23.79 -1.02 -22.92
CA LEU A 44 -22.73 -1.19 -21.93
C LEU A 44 -21.38 -0.75 -22.49
N ASP A 45 -20.65 0.05 -21.72
CA ASP A 45 -19.20 0.19 -21.93
C ASP A 45 -18.49 -1.05 -21.38
N LYS A 46 -18.28 -2.04 -22.25
CA LYS A 46 -17.61 -3.30 -21.90
C LYS A 46 -16.16 -3.10 -21.42
N ALA A 47 -15.47 -2.07 -21.91
CA ALA A 47 -14.10 -1.79 -21.49
C ALA A 47 -14.08 -1.26 -20.06
N LEU A 48 -14.95 -0.29 -19.77
CA LEU A 48 -15.09 0.26 -18.43
C LEU A 48 -15.62 -0.76 -17.43
N LEU A 49 -16.58 -1.62 -17.83
CA LEU A 49 -17.02 -2.74 -17.01
C LEU A 49 -15.86 -3.66 -16.64
N ARG A 50 -14.97 -4.02 -17.58
CA ARG A 50 -13.78 -4.83 -17.27
C ARG A 50 -12.89 -4.17 -16.22
N ILE A 51 -12.75 -2.85 -16.25
CA ILE A 51 -11.97 -2.08 -15.26
C ILE A 51 -12.66 -2.15 -13.89
N VAL A 52 -13.95 -1.84 -13.80
CA VAL A 52 -14.63 -1.79 -12.49
C VAL A 52 -14.91 -3.17 -11.91
N PHE A 53 -15.01 -4.22 -12.73
CA PHE A 53 -15.06 -5.61 -12.26
C PHE A 53 -13.72 -6.12 -11.76
N SER A 54 -12.61 -5.55 -12.24
CA SER A 54 -11.28 -5.83 -11.66
C SER A 54 -11.08 -5.04 -10.37
N GLY A 55 -10.26 -5.58 -9.48
CA GLY A 55 -9.85 -4.94 -8.24
C GLY A 55 -8.45 -4.34 -8.34
N CYS A 56 -8.19 -3.26 -7.60
CA CYS A 56 -6.82 -2.88 -7.29
C CYS A 56 -6.68 -2.26 -5.89
N VAL A 57 -5.52 -2.49 -5.30
CA VAL A 57 -5.05 -1.87 -4.06
C VAL A 57 -4.12 -0.71 -4.39
N VAL A 58 -3.98 0.24 -3.47
CA VAL A 58 -3.24 1.48 -3.69
C VAL A 58 -2.53 1.88 -2.40
N THR A 59 -1.21 2.07 -2.47
CA THR A 59 -0.43 2.76 -1.43
C THR A 59 0.32 3.92 -2.08
N THR A 60 0.04 5.14 -1.62
CA THR A 60 0.60 6.36 -2.19
C THR A 60 1.30 7.19 -1.12
N ALA A 61 2.35 7.90 -1.52
CA ALA A 61 3.09 8.84 -0.68
C ALA A 61 3.08 10.23 -1.32
N PHE A 62 2.72 11.24 -0.53
CA PHE A 62 2.80 12.64 -0.92
C PHE A 62 3.77 13.37 0.01
N ILE A 63 4.83 13.92 -0.58
CA ILE A 63 5.85 14.72 0.12
C ILE A 63 5.71 16.14 -0.39
N PRO A 64 5.22 17.09 0.44
CA PRO A 64 5.12 18.48 0.04
C PRO A 64 6.50 19.07 -0.30
N TYR A 65 6.51 20.18 -1.05
CA TYR A 65 7.73 20.89 -1.44
C TYR A 65 8.64 21.25 -0.24
N SER A 66 8.08 21.40 0.96
CA SER A 66 8.85 21.66 2.18
C SER A 66 9.85 20.55 2.51
N GLY A 67 9.61 19.31 2.05
CA GLY A 67 10.44 18.13 2.33
C GLY A 67 10.48 17.71 3.79
N LYS A 68 9.60 18.27 4.64
CA LYS A 68 9.57 18.07 6.11
C LYS A 68 8.37 17.26 6.58
N GLU A 69 7.51 16.87 5.66
CA GLU A 69 6.27 16.18 5.96
C GLU A 69 6.09 15.05 4.94
N LEU A 70 5.45 13.98 5.40
CA LEU A 70 5.06 12.83 4.59
C LEU A 70 3.60 12.53 4.87
N TYR A 71 2.81 12.39 3.81
CA TYR A 71 1.46 11.86 3.86
C TYR A 71 1.44 10.52 3.14
N VAL A 72 0.91 9.48 3.79
CA VAL A 72 0.69 8.18 3.16
C VAL A 72 -0.80 7.90 3.15
N ALA A 73 -1.33 7.54 1.99
CA ALA A 73 -2.71 7.13 1.80
C ALA A 73 -2.75 5.70 1.24
N GLN A 74 -3.43 4.80 1.95
CA GLN A 74 -3.49 3.37 1.64
C GLN A 74 -4.93 2.87 1.50
N VAL A 75 -5.17 1.98 0.53
CA VAL A 75 -6.38 1.19 0.29
C VAL A 75 -5.90 -0.23 -0.04
N GLY A 76 -6.23 -1.22 0.79
CA GLY A 76 -5.75 -2.60 0.63
C GLY A 76 -4.53 -2.94 1.49
N ASP A 77 -3.80 -3.95 1.05
CA ASP A 77 -2.80 -4.74 1.80
C ASP A 77 -1.36 -4.61 1.26
N CYS A 78 -1.13 -3.68 0.34
CA CYS A 78 0.22 -3.14 0.11
C CYS A 78 0.75 -2.42 1.37
N GLY A 79 2.01 -1.99 1.34
CA GLY A 79 2.65 -1.40 2.51
C GLY A 79 3.60 -0.25 2.20
N ALA A 80 3.70 0.66 3.19
CA ALA A 80 4.66 1.76 3.22
C ALA A 80 5.48 1.70 4.52
N VAL A 81 6.79 1.52 4.40
CA VAL A 81 7.72 1.39 5.54
C VAL A 81 8.72 2.54 5.54
N LEU A 82 8.77 3.30 6.63
CA LEU A 82 9.75 4.35 6.86
C LEU A 82 11.02 3.76 7.49
N GLY A 83 12.16 3.95 6.82
CA GLY A 83 13.49 3.62 7.33
C GLY A 83 14.10 4.82 8.05
N SER A 84 14.31 4.69 9.36
CA SER A 84 14.87 5.75 10.20
C SER A 84 16.16 5.31 10.88
N PHE A 85 17.18 6.16 10.87
CA PHE A 85 18.40 5.98 11.64
C PHE A 85 18.13 6.28 13.12
N ILE A 86 18.55 5.39 14.02
CA ILE A 86 18.46 5.57 15.46
C ILE A 86 19.82 6.11 15.93
N PRO A 87 19.92 7.40 16.30
CA PRO A 87 21.16 7.90 16.86
C PRO A 87 21.44 7.18 18.19
N PRO A 88 22.71 6.81 18.48
CA PRO A 88 23.07 6.24 19.77
C PRO A 88 22.66 7.19 20.90
N PRO A 89 22.24 6.67 22.07
CA PRO A 89 21.90 7.49 23.22
C PRO A 89 23.11 8.38 23.57
N ALA A 90 22.86 9.68 23.59
CA ALA A 90 23.87 10.73 23.60
C ALA A 90 25.05 10.49 24.56
N SER A 91 26.27 10.46 24.02
CA SER A 91 27.33 11.24 24.67
C SER A 91 27.02 12.72 24.40
N ALA A 92 27.28 13.58 25.37
CA ALA A 92 26.71 14.92 25.52
C ALA A 92 27.15 15.97 24.47
N ALA A 93 26.89 15.75 23.19
CA ALA A 93 27.12 16.73 22.12
C ALA A 93 25.82 16.96 21.33
N ALA A 94 25.27 18.15 21.49
CA ALA A 94 23.96 18.61 21.00
C ALA A 94 23.87 18.83 19.46
N THR A 95 24.66 18.13 18.66
CA THR A 95 24.60 18.20 17.20
C THR A 95 23.98 16.93 16.64
N PRO A 96 23.00 17.03 15.71
CA PRO A 96 22.56 15.88 14.91
C PRO A 96 23.78 15.24 14.27
N GLN A 97 24.15 14.04 14.72
CA GLN A 97 25.31 13.35 14.18
C GLN A 97 24.92 12.76 12.82
N LEU A 98 25.77 12.94 11.82
CA LEU A 98 25.68 12.17 10.59
C LEU A 98 25.71 10.66 10.93
N PRO A 99 25.11 9.79 10.10
CA PRO A 99 25.25 8.37 10.27
C PRO A 99 26.74 7.99 10.36
N PRO A 100 27.11 6.95 11.15
CA PRO A 100 28.48 6.47 11.22
C PRO A 100 28.99 6.11 9.81
N SER A 101 30.30 5.98 9.62
CA SER A 101 30.87 5.54 8.33
C SER A 101 30.59 4.07 8.02
N THR A 102 30.23 3.28 9.03
CA THR A 102 30.05 1.84 8.92
C THR A 102 28.59 1.48 9.18
N TYR A 103 28.02 0.64 8.31
CA TYR A 103 26.67 0.14 8.46
C TYR A 103 26.53 -0.82 9.66
N SER A 104 25.47 -0.65 10.44
CA SER A 104 25.04 -1.56 11.50
C SER A 104 23.53 -1.73 11.45
N PRO A 105 23.00 -2.98 11.38
CA PRO A 105 21.56 -3.21 11.39
C PRO A 105 20.85 -2.67 12.64
N LEU A 106 21.54 -2.57 13.78
CA LEU A 106 20.96 -2.10 15.04
C LEU A 106 20.65 -0.59 15.02
N ASP A 107 21.30 0.14 14.13
CA ASP A 107 21.18 1.59 14.06
C ASP A 107 19.98 2.04 13.22
N TRP A 108 19.13 1.09 12.78
CA TRP A 108 18.01 1.36 11.89
C TRP A 108 16.68 0.88 12.48
N LYS A 109 15.66 1.74 12.44
CA LYS A 109 14.28 1.43 12.77
C LYS A 109 13.47 1.27 11.49
N ALA A 110 12.64 0.24 11.45
CA ALA A 110 11.56 0.12 10.47
C ALA A 110 10.24 0.51 11.14
N GLU A 111 9.47 1.36 10.47
CA GLU A 111 8.12 1.74 10.92
C GLU A 111 7.13 1.56 9.77
N LEU A 112 6.23 0.58 9.91
CA LEU A 112 5.07 0.44 9.03
C LEU A 112 4.11 1.60 9.31
N LEU A 113 3.76 2.35 8.26
CA LEU A 113 3.01 3.60 8.42
C LEU A 113 1.49 3.39 8.50
N VAL A 114 0.98 2.38 7.80
CA VAL A 114 -0.44 1.98 7.80
C VAL A 114 -0.48 0.46 7.81
N GLU A 115 -1.29 -0.12 8.71
CA GLU A 115 -1.49 -1.57 8.76
C GLU A 115 -2.21 -2.06 7.49
N PRO A 116 -1.91 -3.27 7.00
CA PRO A 116 -2.61 -3.84 5.85
C PRO A 116 -4.11 -3.91 6.12
N HIS A 117 -4.93 -3.61 5.12
CA HIS A 117 -6.38 -3.73 5.25
C HIS A 117 -6.83 -5.16 4.90
N ASN A 118 -6.49 -6.13 5.73
CA ASN A 118 -6.83 -7.55 5.57
C ASN A 118 -7.55 -8.08 6.84
N SER A 119 -7.80 -9.39 6.88
CA SER A 119 -8.48 -10.08 7.99
C SER A 119 -7.71 -10.08 9.32
N GLU A 120 -6.40 -9.83 9.28
CA GLU A 120 -5.55 -9.75 10.48
C GLU A 120 -5.62 -8.37 11.16
N ASN A 121 -6.16 -7.35 10.49
CA ASN A 121 -6.32 -6.02 11.06
C ASN A 121 -7.66 -5.91 11.79
N GLU A 122 -7.66 -6.07 13.12
CA GLU A 122 -8.88 -6.05 13.91
C GLU A 122 -9.68 -4.74 13.74
N ALA A 123 -9.02 -3.60 13.55
CA ALA A 123 -9.72 -2.33 13.37
C ALA A 123 -10.57 -2.33 12.09
N ASP A 124 -10.05 -2.88 10.99
CA ASP A 124 -10.80 -3.02 9.75
C ASP A 124 -11.87 -4.11 9.81
N VAL A 125 -11.58 -5.24 10.48
CA VAL A 125 -12.56 -6.30 10.73
C VAL A 125 -13.75 -5.75 11.52
N GLN A 126 -13.51 -5.01 12.61
CA GLN A 126 -14.56 -4.43 13.44
C GLN A 126 -15.33 -3.33 12.70
N ARG A 127 -14.65 -2.48 11.93
CA ARG A 127 -15.29 -1.48 11.06
C ARG A 127 -16.25 -2.16 10.08
N LEU A 128 -15.79 -3.24 9.42
CA LEU A 128 -16.59 -3.94 8.44
C LEU A 128 -17.79 -4.62 9.12
N LYS A 129 -17.59 -5.41 10.18
CA LYS A 129 -18.68 -6.07 10.92
C LYS A 129 -19.73 -5.08 11.44
N SER A 130 -19.32 -3.93 11.97
CA SER A 130 -20.23 -2.89 12.48
C SER A 130 -20.98 -2.12 11.37
N SER A 131 -20.57 -2.26 10.11
CA SER A 131 -21.24 -1.65 8.96
C SER A 131 -22.42 -2.49 8.44
N HIS A 132 -22.60 -3.72 8.96
CA HIS A 132 -23.64 -4.66 8.55
C HIS A 132 -24.50 -5.12 9.74
N PRO A 133 -25.72 -5.63 9.52
CA PRO A 133 -26.54 -6.23 10.56
C PRO A 133 -25.80 -7.33 11.34
N VAL A 134 -26.09 -7.45 12.63
CA VAL A 134 -25.40 -8.39 13.54
C VAL A 134 -25.42 -9.84 13.04
N HIS A 135 -26.52 -10.29 12.43
CA HIS A 135 -26.63 -11.67 11.93
C HIS A 135 -25.73 -11.96 10.70
N GLU A 136 -25.16 -10.93 10.08
CA GLU A 136 -24.20 -11.08 8.97
C GLU A 136 -22.76 -11.14 9.44
N SER A 137 -22.46 -10.76 10.70
CA SER A 137 -21.09 -10.56 11.19
C SER A 137 -20.18 -11.77 11.01
N ASP A 138 -20.76 -12.98 11.08
CA ASP A 138 -20.04 -14.25 10.98
C ASP A 138 -19.78 -14.67 9.53
N PHE A 139 -20.46 -14.04 8.56
CA PHE A 139 -20.35 -14.34 7.13
C PHE A 139 -19.54 -13.31 6.36
N VAL A 140 -19.39 -12.10 6.93
CA VAL A 140 -18.66 -10.98 6.34
C VAL A 140 -17.17 -11.33 6.11
N ILE A 141 -16.56 -12.09 7.02
CA ILE A 141 -15.20 -12.63 6.85
C ILE A 141 -15.25 -14.14 7.04
N ARG A 142 -14.80 -14.89 6.03
CA ARG A 142 -14.72 -16.36 6.04
C ARG A 142 -13.40 -16.77 5.43
N ASP A 143 -12.75 -17.80 5.96
CA ASP A 143 -11.46 -18.29 5.47
C ASP A 143 -10.45 -17.13 5.28
N ASP A 144 -10.42 -16.22 6.26
CA ASP A 144 -9.58 -15.01 6.30
C ASP A 144 -9.78 -14.03 5.13
N ARG A 145 -10.94 -14.12 4.45
CA ARG A 145 -11.28 -13.34 3.26
C ARG A 145 -12.66 -12.68 3.37
N LEU A 146 -12.81 -11.50 2.77
CA LEU A 146 -14.09 -10.82 2.58
C LEU A 146 -15.06 -11.72 1.82
N LEU A 147 -16.18 -12.06 2.48
CA LEU A 147 -17.20 -12.99 2.00
C LEU A 147 -16.64 -14.36 1.53
N GLY A 148 -15.45 -14.75 2.02
CA GLY A 148 -14.78 -15.99 1.61
C GLY A 148 -14.04 -15.93 0.27
N GLU A 149 -13.92 -14.75 -0.35
CA GLU A 149 -13.35 -14.63 -1.71
C GLU A 149 -12.15 -13.66 -1.75
N LEU A 150 -12.32 -12.41 -1.31
CA LEU A 150 -11.34 -11.34 -1.53
C LEU A 150 -10.42 -11.16 -0.31
N MET A 151 -9.10 -11.09 -0.51
CA MET A 151 -8.13 -10.90 0.57
C MET A 151 -8.18 -9.48 1.17
N PRO A 152 -8.06 -8.40 0.38
CA PRO A 152 -8.14 -7.05 0.93
C PRO A 152 -9.58 -6.69 1.33
N LEU A 153 -9.72 -6.07 2.50
CA LEU A 153 -10.97 -5.52 3.02
C LEU A 153 -11.27 -4.10 2.50
N ARG A 154 -10.34 -3.54 1.70
CA ARG A 154 -10.49 -2.26 0.99
C ARG A 154 -9.82 -2.35 -0.38
N ALA A 155 -10.51 -1.97 -1.45
CA ALA A 155 -9.95 -1.92 -2.80
C ALA A 155 -10.77 -0.99 -3.70
N PHE A 156 -10.14 -0.52 -4.77
CA PHE A 156 -10.79 0.10 -5.91
C PHE A 156 -11.40 -0.94 -6.83
N GLY A 157 -12.41 -0.56 -7.61
CA GLY A 157 -13.08 -1.49 -8.53
C GLY A 157 -13.83 -2.56 -7.75
N ASP A 158 -13.68 -3.83 -8.12
CA ASP A 158 -14.32 -4.98 -7.46
C ASP A 158 -15.83 -4.75 -7.21
N ILE A 159 -16.54 -4.20 -8.20
CA ILE A 159 -17.94 -3.78 -8.05
C ILE A 159 -18.88 -4.91 -7.62
N ARG A 160 -18.49 -6.17 -7.81
CA ARG A 160 -19.21 -7.35 -7.31
C ARG A 160 -19.36 -7.38 -5.79
N PHE A 161 -18.54 -6.61 -5.06
CA PHE A 161 -18.62 -6.43 -3.60
C PHE A 161 -19.26 -5.09 -3.19
N LYS A 162 -19.62 -4.23 -4.17
CA LYS A 162 -20.06 -2.85 -3.94
C LYS A 162 -21.49 -2.59 -4.40
N TRP A 163 -21.83 -3.05 -5.60
CA TRP A 163 -23.10 -2.70 -6.23
C TRP A 163 -24.28 -3.46 -5.62
N PRO A 164 -25.50 -2.89 -5.68
CA PRO A 164 -26.71 -3.61 -5.35
C PRO A 164 -26.86 -4.89 -6.19
N ALA A 165 -27.41 -5.95 -5.58
CA ALA A 165 -27.60 -7.23 -6.25
C ALA A 165 -28.41 -7.12 -7.54
N GLU A 166 -29.43 -6.26 -7.58
CA GLU A 166 -30.27 -6.06 -8.78
C GLU A 166 -29.52 -5.38 -9.93
N GLU A 167 -28.59 -4.47 -9.64
CA GLU A 167 -27.75 -3.85 -10.67
C GLU A 167 -26.77 -4.86 -11.26
N LEU A 168 -26.12 -5.67 -10.41
CA LEU A 168 -25.24 -6.75 -10.86
C LEU A 168 -26.02 -7.74 -11.75
N LYS A 169 -27.20 -8.19 -11.32
CA LYS A 169 -28.06 -9.06 -12.15
C LYS A 169 -28.46 -8.39 -13.46
N HIS A 170 -28.71 -7.07 -13.47
CA HIS A 170 -29.00 -6.34 -14.69
C HIS A 170 -27.83 -6.35 -15.66
N VAL A 171 -26.61 -6.11 -15.16
CA VAL A 171 -25.38 -6.20 -15.97
C VAL A 171 -25.18 -7.62 -16.50
N ALA A 172 -25.37 -8.67 -15.69
CA ALA A 172 -25.30 -10.05 -16.15
C ALA A 172 -26.24 -10.32 -17.33
N ARG A 173 -27.49 -9.83 -17.26
CA ARG A 173 -28.46 -9.96 -18.35
C ARG A 173 -28.00 -9.23 -19.61
N LEU A 174 -27.49 -8.01 -19.48
CA LEU A 174 -27.00 -7.22 -20.62
C LEU A 174 -25.72 -7.78 -21.25
N LEU A 175 -24.96 -8.57 -20.50
CA LEU A 175 -23.76 -9.28 -20.97
C LEU A 175 -24.07 -10.71 -21.48
N ASP A 176 -25.34 -11.12 -21.52
CA ASP A 176 -25.78 -12.48 -21.87
C ASP A 176 -25.03 -13.57 -21.08
N LEU A 177 -24.77 -13.32 -19.80
CA LEU A 177 -24.11 -14.30 -18.93
C LEU A 177 -25.06 -15.47 -18.60
N PRO A 178 -24.53 -16.69 -18.37
CA PRO A 178 -25.33 -17.84 -17.97
C PRO A 178 -26.17 -17.56 -16.71
N PRO A 179 -27.38 -18.16 -16.56
CA PRO A 179 -28.26 -17.91 -15.41
C PRO A 179 -27.63 -18.13 -14.03
N ASN A 180 -26.66 -19.03 -13.94
CA ASN A 180 -25.96 -19.39 -12.70
C ASN A 180 -24.56 -18.77 -12.61
N TYR A 181 -24.25 -17.76 -13.41
CA TYR A 181 -22.96 -17.08 -13.33
C TYR A 181 -22.84 -16.36 -11.98
N PRO A 182 -21.79 -16.63 -11.17
CA PRO A 182 -21.62 -16.03 -9.84
C PRO A 182 -21.13 -14.58 -9.96
N ILE A 183 -22.01 -13.68 -10.39
CA ILE A 183 -21.69 -12.25 -10.58
C ILE A 183 -21.48 -11.51 -9.26
N MET A 184 -21.99 -12.05 -8.15
CA MET A 184 -21.80 -11.55 -6.80
C MET A 184 -21.42 -12.72 -5.87
N PRO A 185 -20.73 -12.46 -4.75
CA PRO A 185 -20.38 -13.47 -3.76
C PRO A 185 -21.60 -14.13 -3.10
N SER A 186 -21.35 -15.20 -2.35
CA SER A 186 -22.35 -15.77 -1.43
C SER A 186 -22.59 -14.85 -0.23
N PHE A 187 -23.76 -14.98 0.41
CA PHE A 187 -24.16 -14.18 1.59
C PHE A 187 -24.21 -12.65 1.35
N TYR A 188 -24.64 -12.25 0.14
CA TYR A 188 -24.62 -10.88 -0.34
C TYR A 188 -25.95 -10.12 -0.10
N SER A 189 -26.24 -9.82 1.17
CA SER A 189 -27.52 -9.27 1.63
C SER A 189 -27.56 -7.74 1.71
N THR A 190 -26.52 -7.12 2.25
CA THR A 190 -26.45 -5.67 2.53
C THR A 190 -25.22 -5.00 1.91
N PRO A 191 -25.03 -5.06 0.58
CA PRO A 191 -23.95 -4.31 -0.06
C PRO A 191 -24.05 -2.81 0.17
N PRO A 192 -22.93 -2.06 0.17
CA PRO A 192 -21.58 -2.49 -0.18
C PRO A 192 -20.81 -3.15 0.98
N TYR A 193 -20.06 -4.21 0.68
CA TYR A 193 -19.12 -4.89 1.60
C TYR A 193 -17.67 -4.44 1.41
N LEU A 194 -17.36 -3.76 0.30
CA LEU A 194 -16.01 -3.28 0.00
C LEU A 194 -16.01 -1.76 -0.16
N TYR A 195 -15.02 -1.10 0.43
CA TYR A 195 -14.89 0.36 0.38
C TYR A 195 -13.49 0.76 -0.10
N SER A 196 -13.42 1.78 -0.94
CA SER A 196 -12.18 2.40 -1.43
C SER A 196 -11.73 3.58 -0.58
N THR A 197 -12.27 3.74 0.64
CA THR A 197 -11.91 4.87 1.52
C THR A 197 -10.51 4.65 2.08
N PRO A 198 -9.52 5.50 1.73
CA PRO A 198 -8.17 5.29 2.21
C PRO A 198 -8.00 5.66 3.67
N GLN A 199 -7.12 4.94 4.35
CA GLN A 199 -6.52 5.43 5.58
C GLN A 199 -5.38 6.37 5.23
N VAL A 200 -5.42 7.59 5.77
CA VAL A 200 -4.39 8.62 5.52
C VAL A 200 -3.66 8.91 6.82
N VAL A 201 -2.34 8.80 6.79
CA VAL A 201 -1.47 9.14 7.92
C VAL A 201 -0.54 10.27 7.54
N TRP A 202 -0.34 11.19 8.49
CA TRP A 202 0.62 12.29 8.37
C TRP A 202 1.80 12.01 9.31
N ARG A 203 3.02 12.26 8.82
CA ARG A 203 4.26 12.13 9.58
C ARG A 203 5.14 13.36 9.37
N PRO A 204 5.58 14.03 10.45
CA PRO A 204 6.68 14.99 10.36
C PRO A 204 7.99 14.23 10.16
N LEU A 205 8.82 14.71 9.23
CA LEU A 205 10.13 14.12 8.94
C LEU A 205 11.23 14.82 9.74
N VAL A 206 12.09 14.01 10.37
CA VAL A 206 13.20 14.46 11.19
C VAL A 206 14.50 14.39 10.38
N GLN A 207 15.14 15.54 10.24
CA GLN A 207 16.41 15.68 9.52
C GLN A 207 17.50 14.78 10.14
N HIS A 208 18.29 14.13 9.28
CA HIS A 208 19.32 13.13 9.63
C HIS A 208 18.81 11.85 10.31
N ARG A 209 17.51 11.74 10.57
CA ARG A 209 16.89 10.57 11.19
C ARG A 209 16.05 9.78 10.21
N ASP A 210 15.15 10.41 9.47
CA ASP A 210 14.24 9.71 8.57
C ASP A 210 14.86 9.74 7.17
N HIS A 211 15.33 8.59 6.66
CA HIS A 211 16.20 8.57 5.49
C HIS A 211 15.50 8.14 4.21
N PHE A 212 14.63 7.13 4.26
CA PHE A 212 13.99 6.61 3.07
C PHE A 212 12.63 6.00 3.37
N LEU A 213 11.79 5.93 2.34
CA LEU A 213 10.49 5.29 2.34
C LEU A 213 10.51 4.13 1.34
N ILE A 214 10.02 2.96 1.78
CA ILE A 214 9.81 1.79 0.93
C ILE A 214 8.31 1.65 0.71
N LEU A 215 7.87 1.72 -0.54
CA LEU A 215 6.52 1.33 -0.95
C LEU A 215 6.62 0.00 -1.68
N ALA A 216 5.83 -0.99 -1.27
CA ALA A 216 5.81 -2.26 -1.97
C ALA A 216 4.45 -2.98 -1.88
N THR A 217 4.23 -3.89 -2.82
CA THR A 217 3.12 -4.83 -2.80
C THR A 217 3.32 -5.91 -1.73
N ASP A 218 2.24 -6.56 -1.34
CA ASP A 218 2.21 -7.76 -0.49
C ASP A 218 3.21 -8.83 -0.95
N GLY A 219 3.41 -9.01 -2.26
CA GLY A 219 4.42 -9.92 -2.79
C GLY A 219 5.85 -9.69 -2.28
N LEU A 220 6.21 -8.47 -1.84
CA LEU A 220 7.46 -8.23 -1.10
C LEU A 220 7.31 -8.57 0.38
N TRP A 221 6.24 -8.10 1.02
CA TRP A 221 6.02 -8.18 2.47
C TRP A 221 5.74 -9.60 2.96
N ASP A 222 5.25 -10.48 2.08
CA ASP A 222 5.12 -11.92 2.33
C ASP A 222 6.48 -12.62 2.41
N MET A 223 7.51 -12.03 1.78
CA MET A 223 8.85 -12.62 1.67
C MET A 223 9.84 -11.99 2.64
N LEU A 224 9.63 -10.73 3.03
CA LEU A 224 10.54 -9.96 3.89
C LEU A 224 9.76 -9.20 4.97
N SER A 225 10.28 -9.26 6.19
CA SER A 225 9.85 -8.34 7.24
C SER A 225 10.25 -6.91 6.91
N ALA A 226 9.50 -5.95 7.46
CA ALA A 226 9.83 -4.52 7.36
C ALA A 226 11.27 -4.21 7.82
N LYS A 227 11.77 -4.95 8.81
CA LYS A 227 13.12 -4.79 9.36
C LYS A 227 14.19 -5.27 8.39
N GLU A 228 14.02 -6.43 7.77
CA GLU A 228 14.93 -6.94 6.74
C GLU A 228 14.96 -5.99 5.53
N ALA A 229 13.80 -5.51 5.07
CA ALA A 229 13.72 -4.57 3.98
C ALA A 229 14.48 -3.26 4.27
N VAL A 230 14.30 -2.68 5.46
CA VAL A 230 15.04 -1.49 5.89
C VAL A 230 16.53 -1.76 5.96
N ASN A 231 16.96 -2.91 6.45
CA ASN A 231 18.37 -3.28 6.52
C ASN A 231 19.01 -3.36 5.11
N VAL A 232 18.31 -3.93 4.12
CA VAL A 232 18.78 -4.00 2.73
C VAL A 232 18.96 -2.61 2.13
N VAL A 233 17.97 -1.72 2.31
CA VAL A 233 18.03 -0.35 1.75
C VAL A 233 19.07 0.51 2.48
N ALA A 234 19.19 0.33 3.80
CA ALA A 234 20.22 0.99 4.60
C ALA A 234 21.61 0.53 4.16
N GLN A 235 21.87 -0.76 4.05
CA GLN A 235 23.17 -1.24 3.56
C GLN A 235 23.49 -0.70 2.16
N HIS A 236 22.52 -0.71 1.24
CA HIS A 236 22.69 -0.08 -0.07
C HIS A 236 23.07 1.41 0.02
N TRP A 237 22.45 2.16 0.93
CA TRP A 237 22.81 3.57 1.16
C TRP A 237 24.28 3.75 1.56
N TYR A 238 24.79 2.86 2.42
CA TYR A 238 26.18 2.88 2.87
C TYR A 238 27.17 2.43 1.80
N ASP A 239 26.84 1.39 1.04
CA ASP A 239 27.70 0.83 -0.03
C ASP A 239 28.01 1.87 -1.11
N TYR A 240 27.19 2.91 -1.23
CA TYR A 240 27.35 4.02 -2.15
C TYR A 240 27.70 5.34 -1.45
N ASP A 241 28.43 5.28 -0.33
CA ASP A 241 28.95 6.45 0.39
C ASP A 241 27.87 7.49 0.75
N CYS A 242 26.70 7.01 1.19
CA CYS A 242 25.52 7.84 1.47
C CYS A 242 25.00 8.63 0.24
N ASN A 243 25.32 8.17 -0.98
CA ASN A 243 24.89 8.75 -2.23
C ASN A 243 24.37 7.68 -3.20
N PRO A 244 23.10 7.27 -3.05
CA PRO A 244 22.52 6.20 -3.86
C PRO A 244 22.39 6.54 -5.36
N SER A 245 22.59 7.80 -5.77
CA SER A 245 22.64 8.13 -7.21
C SER A 245 23.90 7.63 -7.90
N LEU A 246 24.92 7.21 -7.14
CA LEU A 246 26.14 6.60 -7.67
C LEU A 246 25.97 5.10 -7.98
N CYS A 247 24.79 4.53 -7.73
CA CYS A 247 24.56 3.11 -7.98
C CYS A 247 24.75 2.72 -9.45
N GLY A 248 25.36 1.55 -9.65
CA GLY A 248 25.56 0.98 -10.98
C GLY A 248 24.24 0.51 -11.61
N PRO A 249 24.21 0.35 -12.94
CA PRO A 249 23.05 -0.23 -13.63
C PRO A 249 22.67 -1.59 -13.04
N GLY A 250 21.42 -1.73 -12.59
CA GLY A 250 20.89 -2.99 -12.06
C GLY A 250 21.23 -3.28 -10.60
N ASP A 251 21.90 -2.37 -9.88
CA ASP A 251 22.13 -2.48 -8.44
C ASP A 251 21.46 -1.35 -7.67
N THR A 252 20.15 -1.18 -7.88
CA THR A 252 19.34 -0.24 -7.11
C THR A 252 18.86 -0.89 -5.82
N ALA A 253 18.51 -0.07 -4.81
CA ALA A 253 17.89 -0.54 -3.57
C ALA A 253 16.64 -1.42 -3.83
N ALA A 254 15.80 -1.04 -4.80
CA ALA A 254 14.62 -1.82 -5.18
C ALA A 254 15.01 -3.19 -5.78
N THR A 255 16.04 -3.22 -6.65
CA THR A 255 16.54 -4.47 -7.22
C THR A 255 17.14 -5.37 -6.14
N ARG A 256 17.86 -4.81 -5.17
CA ARG A 256 18.38 -5.57 -4.02
C ARG A 256 17.26 -6.15 -3.17
N LEU A 257 16.21 -5.37 -2.87
CA LEU A 257 15.03 -5.88 -2.16
C LEU A 257 14.39 -7.08 -2.86
N ILE A 258 14.18 -6.99 -4.18
CA ILE A 258 13.63 -8.11 -4.98
C ILE A 258 14.57 -9.32 -4.95
N ARG A 259 15.89 -9.11 -5.08
CA ARG A 259 16.87 -10.20 -5.02
C ARG A 259 16.93 -10.85 -3.64
N THR A 260 16.83 -10.10 -2.56
CA THR A 260 16.76 -10.63 -1.20
C THR A 260 15.47 -11.42 -0.99
N ALA A 261 14.32 -10.90 -1.45
CA ALA A 261 13.04 -11.60 -1.36
C ALA A 261 13.08 -12.97 -2.06
N LEU A 262 13.70 -13.07 -3.25
CA LEU A 262 13.77 -14.32 -4.01
C LEU A 262 14.94 -15.23 -3.63
N GLY A 263 16.06 -14.65 -3.18
CA GLY A 263 17.32 -15.36 -2.91
C GLY A 263 17.64 -15.59 -1.44
N GLY A 264 16.86 -15.01 -0.52
CA GLY A 264 17.20 -14.90 0.90
C GLY A 264 18.30 -13.88 1.19
N ASP A 265 18.78 -13.84 2.43
CA ASP A 265 19.78 -12.88 2.93
C ASP A 265 21.07 -12.83 2.11
N THR A 266 21.49 -13.96 1.54
CA THR A 266 22.70 -14.08 0.73
C THR A 266 22.48 -13.74 -0.75
N MET A 267 21.24 -13.40 -1.15
CA MET A 267 20.82 -13.19 -2.53
C MET A 267 21.27 -14.34 -3.45
N ASP A 268 21.01 -15.59 -3.04
CA ASP A 268 21.50 -16.79 -3.74
C ASP A 268 21.11 -16.78 -5.22
N PRO A 269 22.09 -16.71 -6.15
CA PRO A 269 21.82 -16.68 -7.60
C PRO A 269 21.05 -17.89 -8.10
N GLN A 270 21.22 -19.08 -7.48
CA GLN A 270 20.54 -20.29 -7.90
C GLN A 270 19.03 -20.22 -7.59
N ARG A 271 18.67 -19.77 -6.38
CA ARG A 271 17.28 -19.55 -5.99
C ARG A 271 16.62 -18.47 -6.84
N ILE A 272 17.30 -17.35 -7.05
CA ILE A 272 16.81 -16.25 -7.88
C ILE A 272 16.56 -16.74 -9.32
N SER A 273 17.54 -17.45 -9.90
CA SER A 273 17.41 -18.01 -11.26
C SER A 273 16.26 -19.01 -11.37
N ALA A 274 16.03 -19.82 -10.33
CA ALA A 274 14.90 -20.75 -10.29
C ALA A 274 13.57 -19.98 -10.36
N HIS A 275 13.39 -18.93 -9.54
CA HIS A 275 12.18 -18.10 -9.57
C HIS A 275 11.94 -17.42 -10.94
N PHE A 276 12.99 -16.95 -11.61
CA PHE A 276 12.86 -16.32 -12.94
C PHE A 276 12.63 -17.32 -14.08
N SER A 277 13.07 -18.57 -13.93
CA SER A 277 12.92 -19.60 -14.95
C SER A 277 11.58 -20.33 -14.88
N MET A 278 10.78 -20.11 -13.83
CA MET A 278 9.47 -20.73 -13.68
C MET A 278 8.49 -20.26 -14.76
N PRO A 279 7.77 -21.19 -15.41
CA PRO A 279 6.67 -20.83 -16.30
C PRO A 279 5.59 -20.02 -15.58
N ALA A 280 4.91 -19.13 -16.31
CA ALA A 280 3.84 -18.29 -15.75
C ALA A 280 2.72 -19.09 -15.08
N THR A 281 2.46 -20.33 -15.55
CA THR A 281 1.46 -21.24 -14.98
C THR A 281 1.83 -21.78 -13.60
N VAL A 282 3.11 -21.73 -13.22
CA VAL A 282 3.63 -22.30 -11.97
C VAL A 282 4.14 -21.20 -11.02
N ALA A 283 4.62 -20.09 -11.55
CA ALA A 283 5.24 -19.02 -10.76
C ALA A 283 4.36 -18.53 -9.59
N ARG A 284 3.04 -18.47 -9.79
CA ARG A 284 2.10 -17.98 -8.77
C ARG A 284 1.97 -18.87 -7.53
N TYR A 285 2.42 -20.13 -7.60
CA TYR A 285 2.48 -21.00 -6.41
C TYR A 285 3.67 -20.68 -5.49
N TYR A 286 4.67 -19.96 -6.01
CA TYR A 286 5.92 -19.70 -5.30
C TYR A 286 6.13 -18.23 -4.95
N ARG A 287 5.47 -17.31 -5.65
CA ARG A 287 5.53 -15.87 -5.39
C ARG A 287 4.33 -15.14 -5.98
N ASP A 288 4.00 -14.01 -5.38
CA ASP A 288 3.14 -13.01 -5.98
C ASP A 288 3.96 -12.08 -6.92
N ASP A 289 3.30 -11.09 -7.53
CA ASP A 289 3.93 -9.99 -8.23
C ASP A 289 4.57 -9.04 -7.23
N ILE A 290 5.85 -8.75 -7.45
CA ILE A 290 6.65 -7.90 -6.56
C ILE A 290 6.87 -6.57 -7.25
N SER A 291 6.29 -5.50 -6.70
CA SER A 291 6.57 -4.13 -7.10
C SER A 291 7.14 -3.35 -5.92
N VAL A 292 8.24 -2.64 -6.14
CA VAL A 292 8.96 -1.91 -5.09
C VAL A 292 9.38 -0.53 -5.58
N ILE A 293 9.12 0.49 -4.76
CA ILE A 293 9.61 1.85 -4.94
C ILE A 293 10.36 2.25 -3.67
N VAL A 294 11.63 2.64 -3.82
CA VAL A 294 12.44 3.20 -2.74
C VAL A 294 12.63 4.69 -2.99
N VAL A 295 12.20 5.52 -2.04
CA VAL A 295 12.33 6.98 -2.09
C VAL A 295 13.30 7.41 -1.02
N TYR A 296 14.48 7.88 -1.41
CA TYR A 296 15.40 8.56 -0.49
C TYR A 296 14.88 9.96 -0.19
N LEU A 297 14.60 10.23 1.09
CA LEU A 297 13.93 11.45 1.54
C LEU A 297 14.91 12.62 1.58
N PRO A 298 14.45 13.88 1.38
CA PRO A 298 15.30 15.06 1.49
C PRO A 298 16.04 15.16 2.84
N THR A 299 15.44 14.63 3.91
CA THR A 299 15.99 14.58 5.27
C THR A 299 17.20 13.66 5.44
N SER A 300 17.47 12.76 4.48
CA SER A 300 18.68 11.93 4.46
C SER A 300 19.94 12.70 4.09
N PHE A 301 19.78 13.78 3.32
CA PHE A 301 20.90 14.55 2.78
C PHE A 301 21.17 15.82 3.61
N PRO A 302 22.41 16.33 3.61
CA PRO A 302 22.69 17.66 4.12
C PRO A 302 21.85 18.71 3.37
N SER A 303 21.39 19.74 4.07
CA SER A 303 20.68 20.85 3.43
C SER A 303 21.58 21.47 2.35
N ARG A 304 21.08 21.55 1.11
CA ARG A 304 21.78 22.30 0.05
C ARG A 304 21.84 23.77 0.49
N THR A 305 23.06 24.29 0.61
CA THR A 305 23.32 25.72 0.86
C THR A 305 23.04 26.54 -0.39
#